data_AF-A0A8S3C778-F1
#
_entry.id   AF-A0A8S3C778-F1
#
_cell.length_a   1.000
_cell.length_b   1.000
_cell.length_c   1.000
_cell.angle_alpha   90.00
_cell.angle_beta   90.00
_cell.angle_gamma   90.00
#
_symmetry.space_group_name_H-M   'P 1'
#
loop_
_entity.id
_entity.type
_entity.pdbx_description
1 polymer ?
#
loop_
_entity_poly.entity_id
_entity_poly.type
_entity_poly.pdbx_seq_one_letter_code
_entity_poly.pdbx_strand_id
1 'polypeptide(L)' 'MYASYAYTAMANYFGRPDVAFEGHHEFFEKMAKEEFEHANKFMEYQNKRGGTVVLLDIKV' A
#
# COMPACT_ATOMS: atom_id res chain seq x y z
N MET A 1 -3.81 -2.61 4.13
CA MET A 1 -2.62 -3.30 3.58
C MET A 1 -2.84 -3.88 2.18
N TYR A 2 -3.97 -4.55 1.88
CA TYR A 2 -4.26 -5.03 0.51
C TYR A 2 -4.18 -3.93 -0.57
N ALA A 3 -4.78 -2.75 -0.32
CA ALA A 3 -4.73 -1.64 -1.26
C ALA A 3 -3.30 -1.16 -1.56
N SER A 4 -2.49 -0.98 -0.52
CA SER A 4 -1.07 -0.62 -0.67
C SER A 4 -0.31 -1.67 -1.50
N TYR A 5 -0.51 -2.97 -1.23
CA TYR A 5 0.07 -4.05 -2.03
C TYR A 5 -0.37 -4.00 -3.51
N ALA A 6 -1.67 -3.84 -3.77
CA ALA A 6 -2.21 -3.75 -5.13
C ALA A 6 -1.64 -2.53 -5.88
N TYR A 7 -1.55 -1.37 -5.23
CA TYR A 7 -0.95 -0.18 -5.83
C TYR A 7 0.55 -0.31 -6.05
N THR A 8 1.28 -0.99 -5.16
CA THR A 8 2.68 -1.34 -5.42
C THR A 8 2.83 -2.20 -6.66
N ALA A 9 1.96 -3.21 -6.85
CA ALA A 9 2.00 -4.04 -8.05
C ALA A 9 1.72 -3.21 -9.33
N MET A 10 0.74 -2.30 -9.28
CA MET A 10 0.45 -1.39 -10.40
C MET A 10 1.60 -0.43 -10.70
N ALA A 11 2.21 0.18 -9.67
CA ALA A 11 3.35 1.07 -9.83
C ALA A 11 4.52 0.34 -10.51
N ASN A 12 4.80 -0.90 -10.11
CA ASN A 12 5.84 -1.72 -10.74
C ASN A 12 5.50 -2.05 -12.20
N TYR A 13 4.24 -2.35 -12.52
CA TYR A 13 3.82 -2.61 -13.90
C TYR A 13 4.05 -1.38 -14.81
N PHE A 14 3.61 -0.19 -14.37
CA PHE A 14 3.74 1.03 -15.17
C PHE A 14 5.17 1.58 -15.24
N GLY A 15 6.02 1.23 -14.28
CA GLY A 15 7.45 1.56 -14.27
C GLY A 15 8.30 0.67 -15.18
N ARG A 16 7.73 -0.36 -15.81
CA ARG A 16 8.48 -1.22 -16.74
C ARG A 16 8.86 -0.44 -18.01
N PRO A 17 10.06 -0.68 -18.56
CA PRO A 17 10.52 0.04 -19.76
C PRO A 17 9.68 -0.25 -21.02
N ASP A 18 8.97 -1.38 -21.07
CA ASP A 18 8.08 -1.74 -22.19
C ASP A 18 6.66 -1.17 -22.06
N VAL A 19 6.30 -0.64 -20.89
CA VAL A 19 5.03 0.07 -20.64
C VAL A 19 5.26 1.59 -20.60
N ALA A 20 6.31 2.03 -19.90
CA ALA A 20 6.86 3.38 -19.87
C ALA A 20 5.85 4.51 -19.56
N PHE A 21 4.87 4.26 -18.69
CA PHE A 21 3.92 5.28 -18.23
C PHE A 21 4.33 5.83 -16.87
N GLU A 22 5.38 6.65 -16.85
CA GLU A 22 6.00 7.19 -15.64
C GLU A 22 5.02 7.95 -14.73
N GLY A 23 4.11 8.75 -15.28
CA GLY A 23 3.10 9.44 -14.48
C GLY A 23 2.14 8.49 -13.74
N HIS A 24 1.83 7.33 -14.32
CA HIS A 24 1.02 6.30 -13.64
C HIS A 24 1.85 5.57 -12.58
N HIS A 25 3.13 5.31 -12.86
CA HIS A 25 4.06 4.76 -11.88
C HIS A 25 4.11 5.64 -10.62
N GLU A 26 4.39 6.93 -10.78
CA GLU A 26 4.44 7.90 -9.66
C GLU A 26 3.11 7.99 -8.91
N PHE A 27 1.99 8.03 -9.64
CA PHE A 27 0.65 8.06 -9.05
C PHE A 27 0.42 6.85 -8.14
N PHE A 28 0.61 5.64 -8.66
CA PHE A 28 0.37 4.42 -7.89
C PHE A 28 1.40 4.22 -6.78
N GLU A 29 2.64 4.68 -6.96
CA GLU A 29 3.64 4.67 -5.89
C GLU A 29 3.21 5.55 -4.71
N LYS A 30 2.68 6.76 -5.01
CA LYS A 30 2.14 7.66 -3.98
C LYS A 30 0.93 7.04 -3.27
N MET A 31 -0.01 6.47 -4.02
CA MET A 31 -1.19 5.81 -3.44
C MET A 31 -0.79 4.62 -2.55
N ALA A 32 0.22 3.85 -2.95
CA ALA A 32 0.71 2.73 -2.15
C ALA A 32 1.29 3.19 -0.80
N LYS A 33 2.03 4.31 -0.79
CA LYS A 33 2.57 4.93 0.43
C LYS A 33 1.46 5.45 1.33
N GLU A 34 0.49 6.16 0.78
CA GLU A 34 -0.65 6.72 1.53
C GLU A 34 -1.49 5.61 2.20
N GLU A 35 -1.79 4.53 1.49
CA GLU A 35 -2.55 3.40 2.04
C GLU A 35 -1.76 2.60 3.09
N PHE A 36 -0.43 2.61 3.01
CA PHE A 36 0.43 2.04 4.05
C PHE A 36 0.40 2.91 5.32
N GLU A 37 0.47 4.24 5.17
CA GLU A 37 0.30 5.17 6.29
C GLU A 37 -1.08 5.04 6.95
N HIS A 38 -2.15 4.87 6.17
CA HIS A 38 -3.49 4.60 6.70
C HIS A 38 -3.51 3.32 7.56
N ALA A 39 -2.90 2.23 7.07
CA ALA A 39 -2.80 0.99 7.84
C ALA A 39 -2.02 1.19 9.16
N ASN A 40 -0.91 1.93 9.13
CA ASN A 40 -0.12 2.22 10.32
C ASN A 40 -0.91 3.03 11.35
N LYS A 41 -1.65 4.06 10.93
CA LYS A 41 -2.51 4.85 11.82
C LYS A 41 -3.52 3.97 12.56
N PHE A 42 -4.11 2.98 11.90
CA PHE A 42 -5.02 2.03 12.55
C PHE A 42 -4.32 1.10 13.53
N MET A 43 -3.13 0.60 13.20
CA MET A 43 -2.35 -0.24 14.11
C MET A 43 -1.92 0.52 15.37
N GLU A 44 -1.44 1.75 15.20
CA GLU A 44 -1.12 2.65 16.31
C GLU A 44 -2.36 2.94 17.17
N TYR A 45 -3.50 3.21 16.54
CA TYR A 45 -4.74 3.44 17.25
C TYR A 45 -5.18 2.22 18.07
N GLN A 46 -5.08 1.02 17.49
CA GLN A 46 -5.40 -0.23 18.19
C GLN A 46 -4.52 -0.41 19.43
N ASN A 47 -3.21 -0.23 19.28
CA ASN A 47 -2.26 -0.30 20.39
C ASN A 47 -2.56 0.76 21.47
N LYS A 48 -2.89 1.99 21.06
CA LYS A 48 -3.24 3.10 21.97
C LYS A 48 -4.49 2.78 22.80
N ARG A 49 -5.40 1.97 22.29
CA ARG A 49 -6.64 1.56 22.98
C ARG A 49 -6.47 0.28 23.79
N GLY A 50 -5.24 -0.25 23.90
CA GLY A 50 -4.95 -1.49 24.61
C GLY A 50 -5.36 -2.76 23.86
N GLY A 51 -5.74 -2.64 22.58
CA GLY A 51 -6.02 -3.78 21.72
C GLY A 51 -4.74 -4.41 21.18
N THR A 52 -4.86 -5.63 20.66
CA THR A 52 -3.76 -6.32 19.97
C THR A 52 -3.95 -6.21 18.47
N VAL A 53 -2.91 -5.80 17.75
CA VAL A 53 -2.89 -5.84 16.29
C VAL A 53 -2.75 -7.29 15.84
N VAL A 54 -3.69 -7.75 15.02
CA VAL A 54 -3.64 -9.05 14.35
C VAL A 54 -3.52 -8.79 12.86
N LEU A 55 -2.36 -9.15 12.30
CA LEU A 55 -2.15 -9.11 10.86
C LEU A 55 -2.65 -10.41 10.23
N LEU A 56 -3.33 -10.28 9.10
CA LEU A 56 -3.80 -11.41 8.30
C LEU A 56 -3.03 -11.44 6.98
N ASP A 57 -2.95 -12.63 6.38
CA ASP A 57 -2.38 -12.79 5.05
C ASP A 57 -3.13 -11.93 4.03
N ILE A 58 -2.35 -11.27 3.18
CA ILE A 58 -2.88 -10.59 2.01
C ILE A 58 -3.21 -11.66 0.98
N LYS A 59 -4.49 -11.98 0.82
CA LYS A 59 -4.97 -12.90 -0.21
C LYS A 59 -4.98 -12.18 -1.55
N VAL A 60 -4.39 -12.82 -2.56
CA VAL A 60 -4.37 -12.39 -3.97
C VAL A 60 -5.39 -13.22 -4.74
#